data_AF-A0A5N7ZH63-F1
#
_entry.id   AF-A0A5N7ZH63-F1
#
_cell.length_a   1.000
_cell.length_b   1.000
_cell.length_c   1.000
_cell.angle_alpha   90.00
_cell.angle_beta   90.00
_cell.angle_gamma   90.00
#
_symmetry.space_group_name_H-M   'P 1'
#
loop_
_entity.id
_entity.type
_entity.pdbx_description
1 polymer ?
#
loop_
_entity_poly.entity_id
_entity_poly.type
_entity_poly.pdbx_seq_one_letter_code
_entity_poly.pdbx_strand_id
1 'polypeptide(L)'
;MAKRDHRKGALPFRFVPIPIEVLESAEYRALPDPARSLLIDLLMQHTGKNNGRLTTSFIVMKRYGWSSADKLDRAKRALLECPFVIRTRKGCPPRTAEWIGVTWFQLSYDKSMDAGVLPWPYLNFMTLQSGSVDPNGERQKQLLSPARRIDENPVPRDINPLDGFIAAPEAG
;
A
#
# COMPACT_ATOMS: atom_id res chain seq x y z
N MET A 1 -3.21 -31.19 -25.20
CA MET A 1 -3.24 -29.81 -25.75
C MET A 1 -2.83 -28.84 -24.64
N ALA A 2 -1.70 -28.14 -24.79
CA ALA A 2 -1.30 -27.09 -23.85
C ALA A 2 -2.00 -25.78 -24.23
N LYS A 3 -2.77 -25.20 -23.30
CA LYS A 3 -3.48 -23.93 -23.51
C LYS A 3 -2.45 -22.79 -23.52
N ARG A 4 -2.14 -22.26 -24.70
CA ARG A 4 -1.29 -21.07 -24.85
C ARG A 4 -2.06 -19.85 -24.30
N ASP A 5 -1.75 -19.44 -23.07
CA ASP A 5 -2.28 -18.22 -22.45
C ASP A 5 -1.49 -17.01 -22.96
N HIS A 6 -1.71 -16.65 -24.22
CA HIS A 6 -1.05 -15.50 -24.84
C HIS A 6 -1.82 -14.22 -24.49
N ARG A 7 -1.49 -13.61 -23.34
CA ARG A 7 -1.99 -12.28 -22.99
C ARG A 7 -1.04 -11.23 -23.55
N LYS A 8 -1.34 -10.74 -24.75
CA LYS A 8 -0.61 -9.63 -25.38
C LYS A 8 -0.64 -8.43 -24.42
N GLY A 9 0.54 -7.96 -23.98
CA GLY A 9 0.66 -6.85 -23.01
C GLY A 9 0.60 -7.24 -21.53
N ALA A 10 0.62 -8.54 -21.18
CA ALA A 10 0.77 -8.93 -19.78
C ALA A 10 2.16 -8.56 -19.27
N LEU A 11 2.20 -7.78 -18.18
CA LEU A 11 3.43 -7.48 -17.47
C LEU A 11 4.01 -8.78 -16.87
N PRO A 12 5.34 -8.95 -16.85
CA PRO A 12 5.98 -10.13 -16.27
C PRO A 12 5.94 -10.16 -14.74
N PHE A 13 5.33 -9.15 -14.10
CA PHE A 13 5.22 -9.00 -12.65
C PHE A 13 3.79 -8.60 -12.25
N ARG A 14 3.49 -8.79 -10.96
CA ARG A 14 2.23 -8.33 -10.36
C ARG A 14 2.41 -6.92 -9.83
N PHE A 15 1.36 -6.12 -9.95
CA PHE A 15 1.25 -4.81 -9.32
C PHE A 15 0.04 -4.78 -8.41
N VAL A 16 0.07 -3.83 -7.49
CA VAL A 16 -1.07 -3.50 -6.64
C VAL A 16 -1.68 -2.20 -7.16
N PRO A 17 -2.97 -2.18 -7.53
CA PRO A 17 -3.63 -0.93 -7.88
C PRO A 17 -4.08 -0.18 -6.62
N ILE A 18 -3.69 1.08 -6.52
CA ILE A 18 -4.22 2.06 -5.57
C ILE A 18 -4.83 3.20 -6.42
N PRO A 19 -6.12 3.52 -6.26
CA PRO A 19 -6.73 4.66 -6.96
C PRO A 19 -6.00 5.96 -6.62
N ILE A 20 -5.83 6.85 -7.60
CA ILE A 20 -5.18 8.15 -7.36
C ILE A 20 -6.02 8.99 -6.40
N GLU A 21 -7.35 8.87 -6.47
CA GLU A 21 -8.29 9.54 -5.59
C GLU A 21 -8.07 9.17 -4.11
N VAL A 22 -7.61 7.93 -3.84
CA VAL A 22 -7.19 7.53 -2.48
C VAL A 22 -5.92 8.27 -2.09
N LEU A 23 -4.91 8.35 -2.97
CA LEU A 23 -3.62 8.99 -2.67
C LEU A 23 -3.72 10.51 -2.55
N GLU A 24 -4.64 11.14 -3.28
CA GLU A 24 -4.90 12.58 -3.25
C GLU A 24 -5.90 13.00 -2.16
N SER A 25 -6.54 12.04 -1.50
CA SER A 25 -7.53 12.29 -0.46
C SER A 25 -6.91 12.89 0.81
N ALA A 26 -7.70 13.72 1.51
CA ALA A 26 -7.30 14.28 2.81
C ALA A 26 -7.10 13.19 3.87
N GLU A 27 -7.90 12.12 3.81
CA GLU A 27 -7.87 10.98 4.73
C GLU A 27 -6.55 10.20 4.59
N TYR A 28 -6.07 9.96 3.37
CA TYR A 28 -4.76 9.31 3.17
C TYR A 28 -3.62 10.18 3.67
N ARG A 29 -3.71 11.50 3.47
CA ARG A 29 -2.72 12.46 3.98
C ARG A 29 -2.76 12.60 5.50
N ALA A 30 -3.89 12.39 6.14
CA ALA A 30 -4.01 12.38 7.60
C ALA A 30 -3.45 11.09 8.24
N LEU A 31 -3.33 9.99 7.47
CA LEU A 31 -2.79 8.74 8.00
C LEU A 31 -1.33 8.89 8.44
N PRO A 32 -0.95 8.30 9.59
CA PRO A 32 0.44 8.22 9.99
C PRO A 32 1.21 7.29 9.05
N ASP A 33 2.50 7.55 8.82
CA ASP A 33 3.37 6.77 7.95
C ASP A 33 3.29 5.23 8.13
N PRO A 34 3.26 4.67 9.37
CA PRO A 34 3.10 3.23 9.52
C PRO A 34 1.73 2.71 9.06
N ALA A 35 0.67 3.52 9.11
CA ALA A 35 -0.65 3.13 8.59
C ALA A 35 -0.64 3.11 7.05
N ARG A 36 0.01 4.07 6.39
CA ARG A 36 0.22 4.03 4.93
C ARG A 36 1.05 2.81 4.51
N SER A 37 2.09 2.48 5.28
CA SER A 37 2.91 1.28 5.05
C SER A 37 2.08 0.00 5.21
N LEU A 38 1.29 -0.09 6.28
CA LEU A 38 0.41 -1.24 6.54
C LEU A 38 -0.63 -1.43 5.42
N LEU A 39 -1.13 -0.34 4.83
CA LEU A 39 -2.06 -0.42 3.69
C LEU A 39 -1.40 -1.12 2.50
N ILE A 40 -0.16 -0.74 2.17
CA ILE A 40 0.62 -1.36 1.09
C ILE A 40 0.87 -2.84 1.40
N ASP A 41 1.28 -3.17 2.63
CA ASP A 41 1.52 -4.56 3.04
C ASP A 41 0.26 -5.43 2.98
N LEU A 42 -0.90 -4.88 3.36
CA LEU A 42 -2.19 -5.56 3.19
C LEU A 42 -2.49 -5.81 1.71
N LEU A 43 -2.21 -4.84 0.84
CA LEU A 43 -2.42 -5.00 -0.59
C LEU A 43 -1.45 -6.01 -1.22
N MET A 44 -0.22 -6.15 -0.70
CA MET A 44 0.70 -7.20 -1.13
C MET A 44 0.18 -8.60 -0.82
N GLN A 45 -0.69 -8.76 0.18
CA GLN A 45 -1.37 -10.03 0.48
C GLN A 45 -2.50 -10.34 -0.52
N HIS A 46 -2.96 -9.36 -1.31
CA HIS A 46 -4.09 -9.52 -2.20
C HIS A 46 -3.74 -10.36 -3.44
N THR A 47 -4.50 -11.42 -3.67
CA THR A 47 -4.32 -12.37 -4.80
C THR A 47 -5.41 -12.24 -5.86
N GLY A 48 -6.33 -11.28 -5.71
CA GLY A 48 -7.49 -11.08 -6.60
C GLY A 48 -8.75 -11.84 -6.20
N LYS A 49 -8.66 -12.81 -5.27
CA LYS A 49 -9.79 -13.65 -4.82
C LYS A 49 -9.88 -13.80 -3.29
N ASN A 50 -9.18 -12.94 -2.56
CA ASN A 50 -9.07 -12.99 -1.11
C ASN A 50 -9.33 -11.64 -0.44
N ASN A 51 -9.90 -10.67 -1.15
CA ASN A 51 -10.28 -9.42 -0.50
C ASN A 51 -11.29 -9.70 0.62
N GLY A 52 -11.04 -9.14 1.80
CA GLY A 52 -11.75 -9.47 3.04
C GLY A 52 -11.15 -10.63 3.83
N ARG A 53 -10.02 -11.19 3.41
CA ARG A 53 -9.22 -12.18 4.16
C ARG A 53 -7.75 -11.77 4.31
N LEU A 54 -7.48 -10.47 4.22
CA LEU A 54 -6.17 -9.89 4.47
C LEU A 54 -5.96 -9.82 5.98
N THR A 55 -4.74 -10.06 6.47
CA THR A 55 -4.50 -10.21 7.91
C THR A 55 -3.44 -9.24 8.43
N THR A 56 -3.68 -8.77 9.64
CA THR A 56 -2.78 -7.95 10.46
C THR A 56 -2.16 -8.75 11.60
N SER A 57 -2.19 -10.09 11.54
CA SER A 57 -1.55 -10.94 12.54
C SER A 57 -0.06 -10.64 12.62
N PHE A 58 0.45 -10.34 13.82
CA PHE A 58 1.85 -9.96 13.99
C PHE A 58 2.84 -11.01 13.49
N ILE A 59 2.52 -12.30 13.63
CA ILE A 59 3.33 -13.41 13.11
C ILE A 59 3.48 -13.32 11.58
N VAL A 60 2.39 -12.96 10.89
CA VAL A 60 2.39 -12.78 9.42
C VAL A 60 3.16 -11.52 9.05
N MET A 61 2.90 -10.41 9.76
CA MET A 61 3.49 -9.11 9.47
C MET A 61 5.00 -9.06 9.73
N LYS A 62 5.56 -9.94 10.57
CA LYS A 62 7.02 -10.12 10.67
C LYS A 62 7.68 -10.45 9.32
N ARG A 63 7.00 -11.17 8.44
CA ARG A 63 7.49 -11.46 7.07
C ARG A 63 7.50 -10.23 6.15
N TYR A 64 6.74 -9.21 6.53
CA TYR A 64 6.69 -7.90 5.87
C TYR A 64 7.57 -6.87 6.61
N GLY A 65 8.48 -7.31 7.49
CA GLY A 65 9.44 -6.44 8.17
C GLY A 65 8.93 -5.76 9.45
N TRP A 66 7.73 -6.10 9.94
CA TRP A 66 7.22 -5.52 11.19
C TRP A 66 7.91 -6.11 12.42
N SER A 67 8.59 -5.25 13.18
CA SER A 67 9.30 -5.62 14.41
C SER A 67 8.53 -5.31 15.70
N SER A 68 7.54 -4.43 15.65
CA SER A 68 6.79 -3.97 16.83
C SER A 68 5.28 -4.22 16.66
N ALA A 69 4.71 -5.01 17.57
CA ALA A 69 3.29 -5.28 17.64
C ALA A 69 2.50 -4.00 17.96
N ASP A 70 3.00 -3.17 18.87
CA ASP A 70 2.35 -1.89 19.24
C ASP A 70 2.28 -0.93 18.05
N LYS A 71 3.35 -0.84 17.25
CA LYS A 71 3.38 -0.02 16.04
C LYS A 71 2.36 -0.52 15.02
N LEU A 72 2.28 -1.83 14.83
CA LEU A 72 1.31 -2.48 13.96
C LEU A 72 -0.13 -2.21 14.43
N ASP A 73 -0.39 -2.30 15.73
CA ASP A 73 -1.72 -2.05 16.29
C ASP A 73 -2.13 -0.58 16.20
N ARG A 74 -1.20 0.37 16.38
CA ARG A 74 -1.48 1.80 16.14
C ARG A 74 -1.78 2.07 14.66
N ALA A 75 -0.98 1.53 13.76
CA ALA A 75 -1.18 1.64 12.32
C ALA A 75 -2.55 1.07 11.89
N LYS A 76 -2.89 -0.11 12.42
CA LYS A 76 -4.16 -0.78 12.17
C LYS A 76 -5.36 0.01 12.68
N ARG A 77 -5.29 0.57 13.89
CA ARG A 77 -6.35 1.45 14.42
C ARG A 77 -6.57 2.64 13.49
N ALA A 78 -5.50 3.37 13.15
CA ALA A 78 -5.62 4.52 12.25
C ALA A 78 -6.22 4.15 10.88
N LEU A 79 -5.87 2.97 10.33
CA LEU A 79 -6.45 2.45 9.10
C LEU A 79 -7.94 2.09 9.23
N LEU A 80 -8.36 1.52 10.36
CA LEU A 80 -9.77 1.15 10.56
C LEU A 80 -10.69 2.37 10.79
N GLU A 81 -10.14 3.53 11.14
CA GLU A 81 -10.88 4.80 11.25
C GLU A 81 -11.09 5.49 9.89
N CYS A 82 -10.45 5.01 8.81
CA CYS A 82 -10.56 5.60 7.48
C CYS A 82 -11.40 4.72 6.53
N PRO A 83 -11.99 5.27 5.46
CA PRO A 83 -12.90 4.53 4.57
C PRO A 83 -12.19 3.56 3.61
N PHE A 84 -10.86 3.44 3.68
CA PHE A 84 -10.06 2.59 2.78
C PHE A 84 -10.15 1.11 3.11
N VAL A 85 -10.33 0.76 4.39
CA VAL A 85 -10.34 -0.63 4.83
C VAL A 85 -11.45 -0.88 5.84
N ILE A 86 -11.95 -2.11 5.83
CA ILE A 86 -13.01 -2.55 6.74
C ILE A 86 -12.62 -3.89 7.32
N ARG A 87 -12.85 -4.04 8.63
CA ARG A 87 -12.72 -5.32 9.30
C ARG A 87 -13.86 -6.25 8.88
N THR A 88 -13.50 -7.38 8.28
CA THR A 88 -14.45 -8.41 7.81
C THR A 88 -14.62 -9.57 8.78
N ARG A 89 -13.67 -9.75 9.70
CA ARG A 89 -13.78 -10.71 10.80
C ARG A 89 -13.03 -10.24 12.01
N LYS A 90 -13.69 -10.19 13.17
CA LYS A 90 -13.05 -9.91 14.46
C LYS A 90 -12.12 -11.07 14.83
N GLY A 91 -10.86 -10.74 15.12
CA GLY A 91 -9.91 -11.72 15.66
C GLY A 91 -10.26 -12.10 17.09
N CYS A 92 -10.12 -13.38 17.43
CA CYS A 92 -10.18 -13.91 18.78
C CYS A 92 -9.01 -14.90 18.97
N PRO A 93 -7.80 -14.39 19.28
CA PRO A 93 -6.64 -15.25 19.49
C PRO A 93 -6.87 -16.25 20.63
N PRO A 94 -6.35 -17.50 20.53
CA PRO A 94 -5.59 -18.05 19.41
C PRO A 94 -6.47 -18.61 18.28
N ARG A 95 -7.80 -18.64 18.45
CA ARG A 95 -8.73 -19.40 17.60
C ARG A 95 -8.95 -18.80 16.21
N THR A 96 -9.00 -17.47 16.12
CA THR A 96 -9.25 -16.78 14.84
C THR A 96 -8.37 -15.54 14.69
N ALA A 97 -7.80 -15.37 13.50
CA ALA A 97 -7.12 -14.14 13.11
C ALA A 97 -8.13 -13.08 12.65
N GLU A 98 -7.82 -11.82 12.92
CA GLU A 98 -8.55 -10.69 12.35
C GLU A 98 -8.36 -10.64 10.83
N TRP A 99 -9.45 -10.37 10.12
CA TRP A 99 -9.45 -10.14 8.69
C TRP A 99 -9.93 -8.75 8.35
N ILE A 100 -9.29 -8.19 7.33
CA ILE A 100 -9.54 -6.87 6.77
C ILE A 100 -9.73 -7.03 5.26
N GLY A 101 -10.59 -6.18 4.69
CA GLY A 101 -10.71 -5.98 3.24
C GLY A 101 -10.53 -4.52 2.88
N VAL A 102 -10.20 -4.29 1.61
CA VAL A 102 -9.95 -2.97 1.03
C VAL A 102 -11.16 -2.57 0.18
N THR A 103 -11.68 -1.37 0.38
CA THR A 103 -13.01 -0.96 -0.10
C THR A 103 -13.09 -0.69 -1.60
N TRP A 104 -11.96 -0.49 -2.30
CA TRP A 104 -11.93 -0.39 -3.77
C TRP A 104 -11.79 -1.73 -4.49
N PHE A 105 -11.77 -2.85 -3.75
CA PHE A 105 -11.92 -4.18 -4.31
C PHE A 105 -13.28 -4.76 -3.93
N GLN A 106 -13.83 -5.59 -4.83
CA GLN A 106 -15.01 -6.41 -4.54
C GLN A 106 -14.70 -7.36 -3.39
N LEU A 107 -15.66 -7.55 -2.47
CA LEU A 107 -15.48 -8.49 -1.36
C LEU A 107 -15.47 -9.93 -1.89
N SER A 108 -14.45 -10.70 -1.53
CA SER A 108 -14.43 -12.15 -1.75
C SER A 108 -15.06 -12.83 -0.54
N TYR A 109 -16.39 -12.88 -0.50
CA TYR A 109 -17.15 -13.40 0.64
C TYR A 109 -16.70 -14.80 1.05
N ASP A 110 -16.62 -15.01 2.37
CA ASP A 110 -16.38 -16.31 2.99
C ASP A 110 -17.34 -16.48 4.17
N LYS A 111 -17.88 -17.69 4.34
CA LYS A 111 -18.85 -18.02 5.40
C LYS A 111 -18.35 -17.77 6.82
N SER A 112 -17.02 -17.66 7.01
CA SER A 112 -16.41 -17.39 8.31
C SER A 112 -16.22 -15.89 8.61
N MET A 113 -16.62 -15.00 7.69
CA MET A 113 -16.70 -13.56 7.94
C MET A 113 -17.84 -13.22 8.92
N ASP A 114 -17.74 -12.08 9.59
CA ASP A 114 -18.78 -11.63 10.50
C ASP A 114 -20.04 -11.23 9.71
N ALA A 115 -21.23 -11.54 10.24
CA ALA A 115 -22.50 -11.27 9.54
C ALA A 115 -22.74 -9.78 9.24
N GLY A 116 -22.13 -8.88 10.01
CA GLY A 116 -22.26 -7.42 9.85
C GLY A 116 -21.47 -6.82 8.67
N VAL A 117 -20.80 -7.63 7.86
CA VAL A 117 -20.03 -7.17 6.68
C VAL A 117 -20.96 -6.85 5.49
N LEU A 118 -22.24 -7.21 5.56
CA LEU A 118 -23.25 -6.88 4.56
C LEU A 118 -24.02 -5.63 5.02
N PRO A 119 -24.04 -4.51 4.26
CA PRO A 119 -23.58 -4.32 2.89
C PRO A 119 -22.11 -3.87 2.77
N TRP A 120 -21.32 -4.56 1.94
CA TRP A 120 -19.93 -4.17 1.67
C TRP A 120 -19.89 -2.82 0.92
N PRO A 121 -19.24 -1.78 1.44
CA PRO A 121 -19.21 -0.47 0.79
C PRO A 121 -18.11 -0.45 -0.28
N TYR A 122 -18.41 -1.09 -1.41
CA TYR A 122 -17.56 -1.03 -2.59
C TYR A 122 -17.43 0.41 -3.08
N LEU A 123 -16.21 0.82 -3.42
CA LEU A 123 -15.87 2.18 -3.86
C LEU A 123 -16.13 3.27 -2.80
N ASN A 124 -16.05 2.92 -1.51
CA ASN A 124 -16.29 3.87 -0.40
C ASN A 124 -15.45 5.17 -0.51
N PHE A 125 -14.24 5.06 -1.08
CA PHE A 125 -13.33 6.19 -1.28
C PHE A 125 -13.87 7.26 -2.27
N MET A 126 -14.88 6.97 -3.08
CA MET A 126 -15.47 7.95 -4.01
C MET A 126 -16.25 9.05 -3.28
N THR A 127 -16.55 8.88 -2.00
CA THR A 127 -17.20 9.91 -1.17
C THR A 127 -16.22 10.96 -0.65
N LEU A 128 -14.91 10.74 -0.85
CA LEU A 128 -13.85 11.58 -0.29
C LEU A 128 -13.62 12.84 -1.11
N GLN A 129 -13.24 13.92 -0.42
CA GLN A 129 -12.79 15.14 -1.06
C GLN A 129 -11.36 14.94 -1.61
N SER A 130 -11.20 15.04 -2.92
CA SER A 130 -9.88 14.98 -3.55
C SER A 130 -9.19 16.35 -3.42
N GLY A 131 -7.97 16.36 -2.90
CA GLY A 131 -7.15 17.56 -2.77
C GLY A 131 -5.89 17.44 -3.59
N SER A 132 -5.97 17.51 -4.92
CA SER A 132 -4.77 17.46 -5.77
C SER A 132 -3.77 18.55 -5.36
N VAL A 133 -2.51 18.15 -5.14
CA VAL A 133 -1.42 19.08 -4.78
C VAL A 133 -0.44 19.11 -5.94
N ASP A 134 -0.25 20.30 -6.51
CA ASP A 134 0.79 20.50 -7.51
C ASP A 134 2.17 20.42 -6.83
N PRO A 135 3.00 19.41 -7.16
CA PRO A 135 4.34 19.27 -6.56
C PRO A 135 5.29 20.42 -6.95
N ASN A 136 4.95 21.22 -7.95
CA ASN A 136 5.78 22.33 -8.43
C ASN A 136 5.27 23.71 -8.01
N GLY A 137 4.05 23.82 -7.46
CA GLY A 137 3.44 25.11 -7.11
C GLY A 137 4.24 25.89 -6.07
N GLU A 138 4.86 25.19 -5.11
CA GLU A 138 5.71 25.82 -4.08
C GLU A 138 7.19 25.96 -4.48
N ARG A 139 7.64 25.23 -5.51
CA ARG A 139 9.06 25.25 -5.95
C ARG A 139 9.49 26.62 -6.49
N GLN A 140 8.57 27.42 -7.01
CA GLN A 140 8.88 28.78 -7.47
C GLN A 140 9.49 29.65 -6.36
N LYS A 141 9.15 29.41 -5.08
CA LYS A 141 9.74 30.13 -3.94
C LYS A 141 11.15 29.62 -3.55
N GLN A 142 11.50 28.39 -3.92
CA GLN A 142 12.84 27.83 -3.67
C GLN A 142 13.88 28.26 -4.71
N LEU A 143 13.48 28.77 -5.88
CA LEU A 143 14.38 29.29 -6.91
C LEU A 143 14.98 30.67 -6.57
N LEU A 144 14.95 31.09 -5.30
CA LEU A 144 15.61 32.31 -4.83
C LEU A 144 17.13 32.12 -4.80
N SER A 145 17.74 32.52 -5.91
CA SER A 145 19.16 32.85 -6.15
C SER A 145 20.17 31.68 -6.04
N PRO A 146 20.80 31.26 -7.17
CA PRO A 146 21.94 30.34 -7.20
C PRO A 146 23.13 30.77 -6.33
N ALA A 147 23.20 32.06 -5.98
CA ALA A 147 24.29 32.69 -5.25
C ALA A 147 24.42 32.29 -3.76
N ARG A 148 23.50 31.48 -3.21
CA ARG A 148 23.52 31.05 -1.80
C ARG A 148 23.70 29.55 -1.58
N ARG A 149 24.01 28.78 -2.64
CA ARG A 149 24.25 27.33 -2.52
C ARG A 149 25.66 27.08 -1.97
N ILE A 150 25.82 27.13 -0.64
CA ILE A 150 27.04 26.71 0.05
C ILE A 150 26.89 25.21 0.41
N ASP A 151 26.74 24.36 -0.61
CA ASP A 151 26.88 22.91 -0.44
C ASP A 151 28.29 22.54 -0.91
N GLU A 152 29.30 22.84 -0.08
CA GLU A 152 30.67 22.37 -0.26
C GLU A 152 30.88 20.96 0.32
N ASN A 153 29.84 20.13 0.40
CA ASN A 153 30.02 18.72 0.75
C ASN A 153 30.21 17.92 -0.54
N PRO A 154 31.43 17.44 -0.85
CA PRO A 154 31.64 16.59 -2.01
C PRO A 154 30.77 15.34 -1.86
N VAL A 155 30.14 14.95 -2.97
CA VAL A 155 29.43 13.68 -3.10
C VAL A 155 30.34 12.55 -2.55
N PRO A 156 29.86 11.68 -1.66
CA PRO A 156 30.64 10.54 -1.19
C PRO A 156 31.19 9.78 -2.40
N ARG A 157 32.52 9.59 -2.45
CA ARG A 157 33.25 9.12 -3.64
C ARG A 157 32.88 7.69 -4.09
N ASP A 158 32.03 6.99 -3.33
CA ASP A 158 31.77 5.55 -3.48
C ASP A 158 30.37 5.22 -4.03
N ILE A 159 29.63 6.19 -4.59
CA ILE A 159 28.39 5.90 -5.32
C ILE A 159 28.66 6.09 -6.81
N ASN A 160 29.03 5.01 -7.50
CA ASN A 160 29.16 5.03 -8.95
C ASN A 160 27.76 4.89 -9.58
N PRO A 161 27.29 5.83 -10.41
CA PRO A 161 25.98 5.74 -11.08
C PRO A 161 25.81 4.49 -11.96
N LEU A 162 26.91 3.79 -12.27
CA LEU A 162 26.92 2.56 -13.05
C LEU A 162 26.61 1.29 -12.22
N ASP A 163 26.68 1.35 -10.89
CA ASP A 163 26.39 0.20 -10.01
C ASP A 163 24.89 -0.14 -9.94
N GLY A 164 24.03 0.74 -10.49
CA GLY A 164 22.58 0.55 -10.58
C GLY A 164 22.10 -0.30 -11.76
N PHE A 165 22.99 -0.77 -12.65
CA PHE A 165 22.59 -1.63 -13.77
C PHE A 165 22.66 -3.10 -13.40
N ILE A 166 21.49 -3.77 -13.39
CA ILE A 166 21.39 -5.22 -13.34
C ILE A 166 22.07 -5.77 -14.60
N ALA A 167 23.20 -6.45 -14.42
CA ALA A 167 23.92 -7.11 -15.51
C ALA A 167 22.97 -8.07 -16.25
N ALA A 168 22.88 -7.93 -17.57
CA ALA A 168 22.20 -8.91 -18.42
C ALA A 168 22.96 -10.25 -18.37
N PRO A 169 22.28 -11.41 -18.39
CA PRO A 169 22.97 -12.69 -18.38
C PRO A 169 23.70 -12.88 -19.72
N GLU A 170 25.00 -13.19 -19.66
CA GLU A 170 25.79 -13.48 -20.85
C GLU A 170 25.30 -14.77 -21.50
N ALA A 171 25.02 -14.69 -22.81
CA ALA A 171 24.70 -15.84 -23.64
C ALA A 171 25.99 -16.60 -23.96
N GLY A 172 26.08 -17.83 -23.48
CA GLY A 172 27.02 -18.86 -23.93
C GLY A 172 26.28 -19.96 -24.67
#